data_AF-A0A415GH21-F1
#
_entry.id   AF-A0A415GH21-F1
#
_cell.length_a   1.000
_cell.length_b   1.000
_cell.length_c   1.000
_cell.angle_alpha   90.00
_cell.angle_beta   90.00
_cell.angle_gamma   90.00
#
_symmetry.space_group_name_H-M   'P 1'
#
loop_
_entity.id
_entity.type
_entity.pdbx_description
1 polymer ?
#
loop_
_entity_poly.entity_id
_entity_poly.type
_entity_poly.pdbx_seq_one_letter_code
_entity_poly.pdbx_strand_id
1 'polypeptide(L)'
;MKKVPFLLFFFLVSLKIMSQTDKVFNVRICNDEYQVYMHINLYQNNIIVPGQELFGETPGYFGAMRDPRKWLITSAKIEDKHTATLEITNDYGSEDLTATLIFNPKDGSYVLKQKSGSRMKIVVNRKWLKLPVELKFIVE
;
A
#
# COMPACT_ATOMS: atom_id res chain seq x y z
N MET A 1 3.38 -18.63 -60.32
CA MET A 1 2.33 -17.71 -59.82
C MET A 1 1.77 -18.36 -58.55
N LYS A 2 1.73 -17.79 -57.34
CA LYS A 2 2.03 -16.46 -56.79
C LYS A 2 2.77 -16.70 -55.47
N LYS A 3 3.85 -15.96 -55.24
CA LYS A 3 4.53 -15.84 -53.94
C LYS A 3 3.61 -15.05 -53.02
N VAL A 4 3.36 -15.51 -51.79
CA VAL A 4 2.77 -14.66 -50.74
C VAL A 4 3.82 -14.49 -49.65
N PRO A 5 4.30 -13.25 -49.40
CA PRO A 5 5.29 -12.99 -48.37
C PRO A 5 4.61 -12.73 -47.02
N PHE A 6 5.27 -13.21 -45.97
CA PHE A 6 5.66 -12.47 -44.76
C PHE A 6 4.64 -11.52 -44.10
N LEU A 7 4.22 -11.86 -42.88
CA LEU A 7 3.98 -10.88 -41.83
C LEU A 7 4.39 -11.48 -40.48
N LEU A 8 5.65 -11.26 -40.11
CA LEU A 8 6.12 -11.39 -38.73
C LEU A 8 5.44 -10.28 -37.91
N PHE A 9 4.53 -10.64 -37.02
CA PHE A 9 3.96 -9.69 -36.07
C PHE A 9 4.96 -9.53 -34.92
N PHE A 10 5.90 -8.59 -35.08
CA PHE A 10 6.79 -8.17 -33.99
C PHE A 10 5.95 -7.35 -33.00
N PHE A 11 5.45 -8.01 -31.94
CA PHE A 11 4.86 -7.30 -30.81
C PHE A 11 6.01 -6.69 -30.01
N LEU A 12 6.38 -5.45 -30.34
CA LEU A 12 7.23 -4.63 -29.50
C LEU A 12 6.41 -4.24 -28.27
N VAL A 13 6.41 -5.10 -27.24
CA VAL A 13 6.07 -4.67 -25.89
C VAL A 13 7.17 -3.69 -25.50
N SER A 14 6.86 -2.40 -25.57
CA SER A 14 7.69 -1.37 -24.96
C SER A 14 7.72 -1.64 -23.45
N LEU A 15 8.76 -2.32 -22.97
CA LEU A 15 9.15 -2.30 -21.57
C LEU A 15 9.42 -0.84 -21.23
N LYS A 16 8.43 -0.17 -20.64
CA LYS A 16 8.68 1.07 -19.91
C LYS A 16 9.51 0.66 -18.70
N ILE A 17 10.83 0.65 -18.87
CA ILE A 17 11.75 0.73 -17.74
C ILE A 17 11.56 2.14 -17.19
N MET A 18 10.54 2.31 -16.36
CA MET A 18 10.54 3.42 -15.42
C MET A 18 11.69 3.12 -14.47
N SER A 19 12.83 3.74 -14.74
CA SER A 19 13.76 4.09 -13.66
C SER A 19 13.00 5.11 -12.81
N GLN A 20 12.14 4.61 -11.93
CA GLN A 20 11.43 5.41 -10.96
C GLN A 20 12.42 5.63 -9.82
N THR A 21 12.97 6.84 -9.78
CA THR A 21 13.84 7.37 -8.75
C THR A 21 13.42 6.89 -7.36
N ASP A 22 14.19 5.96 -6.77
CA ASP A 22 14.40 5.49 -5.38
C ASP A 22 13.35 5.70 -4.25
N LYS A 23 12.18 6.28 -4.53
CA LYS A 23 11.15 6.67 -3.56
C LYS A 23 10.02 5.67 -3.53
N VAL A 24 10.35 4.40 -3.35
CA VAL A 24 9.38 3.29 -3.34
C VAL A 24 8.32 3.43 -2.24
N PHE A 25 8.57 4.25 -1.23
CA PHE A 25 7.64 4.55 -0.13
C PHE A 25 6.89 5.89 -0.25
N ASN A 26 6.78 6.42 -1.46
CA ASN A 26 5.81 7.45 -1.82
C ASN A 26 4.88 6.89 -2.90
N VAL A 27 3.78 6.28 -2.48
CA VAL A 27 2.96 5.42 -3.34
C VAL A 27 1.55 5.25 -2.81
N ARG A 28 0.64 4.91 -3.72
CA ARG A 28 -0.70 4.41 -3.42
C ARG A 28 -0.80 2.96 -3.88
N ILE A 29 -1.17 2.07 -2.97
CA ILE A 29 -1.18 0.61 -3.18
C ILE A 29 -2.50 0.01 -2.72
N CYS A 30 -3.01 -0.98 -3.44
CA CYS A 30 -4.31 -1.61 -3.18
C CYS A 30 -4.22 -3.14 -3.06
N ASN A 31 -5.17 -3.72 -2.34
CA ASN A 31 -5.46 -5.15 -2.30
C ASN A 31 -6.94 -5.34 -2.63
N ASP A 32 -7.21 -5.93 -3.81
CA ASP A 32 -8.56 -6.11 -4.33
C ASP A 32 -9.36 -7.18 -3.58
N GLU A 33 -8.70 -8.23 -3.08
CA GLU A 33 -9.34 -9.33 -2.33
C GLU A 33 -10.11 -8.81 -1.11
N TYR A 34 -9.48 -7.93 -0.33
CA TYR A 34 -10.09 -7.32 0.85
C TYR A 34 -10.71 -5.94 0.55
N GLN A 35 -10.48 -5.38 -0.63
CA GLN A 35 -10.84 -4.02 -1.04
C GLN A 35 -10.31 -2.98 -0.06
N VAL A 36 -9.00 -3.02 0.17
CA VAL A 36 -8.28 -2.12 1.07
C VAL A 36 -7.11 -1.47 0.33
N TYR A 37 -6.61 -0.37 0.86
CA TYR A 37 -5.51 0.38 0.27
C TYR A 37 -4.66 1.08 1.32
N MET A 38 -3.47 1.48 0.91
CA MET A 38 -2.61 2.41 1.64
C MET A 38 -2.24 3.57 0.73
N HIS A 39 -2.17 4.77 1.31
CA HIS A 39 -1.60 5.94 0.67
C HIS A 39 -0.53 6.52 1.59
N ILE A 40 0.71 6.53 1.12
CA ILE A 40 1.87 6.81 1.95
C ILE A 40 2.86 7.77 1.27
N ASN A 41 3.53 8.57 2.09
CA ASN A 41 4.75 9.28 1.72
C ASN A 41 5.69 9.27 2.94
N LEU A 42 6.41 8.16 3.12
CA LEU A 42 7.25 7.94 4.31
C LEU A 42 8.53 8.81 4.32
N TYR A 43 8.81 9.52 3.24
CA TYR A 43 9.98 10.41 3.15
C TYR A 43 9.68 11.82 3.66
N GLN A 44 8.46 12.32 3.43
CA GLN A 44 8.08 13.68 3.79
C GLN A 44 7.06 13.74 4.92
N ASN A 45 6.36 12.64 5.19
CA ASN A 45 5.33 12.52 6.23
C ASN A 45 4.25 13.60 6.13
N ASN A 46 3.87 13.97 4.91
CA ASN A 46 2.99 15.09 4.59
C ASN A 46 1.62 14.67 4.06
N ILE A 47 1.16 13.45 4.36
CA ILE A 47 -0.17 12.97 3.94
C ILE A 47 -1.21 13.50 4.93
N ILE A 48 -2.14 14.32 4.42
CA ILE A 48 -3.39 14.65 5.11
C ILE A 48 -4.39 13.51 4.89
N VAL A 49 -4.90 12.95 5.99
CA VAL A 49 -5.86 11.84 5.92
C VAL A 49 -7.27 12.40 5.68
N PRO A 50 -7.97 12.00 4.60
CA PRO A 50 -9.29 12.54 4.29
C PRO A 50 -10.31 12.28 5.40
N GLY A 51 -11.02 13.33 5.84
CA GLY A 51 -12.00 13.28 6.92
C GLY A 51 -11.38 13.15 8.32
N GLN A 52 -10.06 13.28 8.43
CA GLN A 52 -9.27 13.16 9.65
C GLN A 52 -8.22 14.30 9.71
N GLU A 53 -8.55 15.47 9.17
CA GLU A 53 -7.63 16.61 9.01
C GLU A 53 -7.10 17.16 10.35
N LEU A 54 -7.84 16.93 11.44
CA LEU A 54 -7.43 17.32 12.80
C LEU A 54 -6.11 16.69 13.24
N PHE A 55 -5.76 15.51 12.71
CA PHE A 55 -4.50 14.83 13.01
C PHE A 55 -3.29 15.44 12.28
N GLY A 56 -3.52 16.39 11.36
CA GLY A 56 -2.46 17.04 10.60
C GLY A 56 -1.78 16.12 9.59
N GLU A 57 -0.51 16.43 9.32
CA GLU A 57 0.32 15.68 8.39
C GLU A 57 0.82 14.37 9.01
N THR A 58 0.72 13.28 8.24
CA THR A 58 1.11 11.92 8.66
C THR A 58 1.98 11.24 7.60
N PRO A 59 2.75 10.19 7.96
CA PRO A 59 3.36 9.29 6.99
C PRO A 59 2.38 8.67 5.98
N GLY A 60 1.11 8.53 6.36
CA GLY A 60 0.07 7.97 5.51
C GLY A 60 -1.02 7.27 6.31
N TYR A 61 -1.82 6.48 5.62
CA TYR A 61 -2.92 5.75 6.23
C TYR A 61 -3.26 4.48 5.45
N PHE A 62 -3.91 3.55 6.16
CA PHE A 62 -4.58 2.39 5.61
C PHE A 62 -6.10 2.59 5.66
N GLY A 63 -6.81 2.22 4.60
CA GLY A 63 -8.26 2.36 4.52
C GLY A 63 -8.92 1.20 3.78
N ALA A 64 -10.23 1.07 3.99
CA ALA A 64 -11.09 0.21 3.17
C ALA A 64 -11.79 1.07 2.10
N MET A 65 -12.06 0.49 0.92
CA MET A 65 -12.81 1.16 -0.15
C MET A 65 -14.28 1.40 0.23
N ARG A 66 -14.83 0.52 1.07
CA ARG A 66 -16.25 0.47 1.44
C ARG A 66 -16.58 1.06 2.80
N ASP A 67 -15.57 1.52 3.54
CA ASP A 67 -15.73 2.03 4.90
C ASP A 67 -14.85 3.27 5.11
N PRO A 68 -15.39 4.36 5.69
CA PRO A 68 -14.64 5.61 5.82
C PRO A 68 -13.57 5.57 6.91
N ARG A 69 -13.61 4.61 7.84
CA ARG A 69 -12.67 4.53 8.95
C ARG A 69 -11.27 4.24 8.44
N LYS A 70 -10.29 4.81 9.12
CA LYS A 70 -8.89 4.73 8.74
C LYS A 70 -8.06 4.16 9.87
N TRP A 71 -7.00 3.48 9.49
CA TRP A 71 -5.87 3.21 10.35
C TRP A 71 -4.78 4.21 9.98
N LEU A 72 -4.47 5.12 10.91
CA LEU A 72 -3.50 6.19 10.73
C LEU A 72 -2.09 5.63 10.96
N ILE A 73 -1.15 5.94 10.07
CA ILE A 73 0.26 5.67 10.32
C ILE A 73 0.79 6.87 11.10
N THR A 74 1.13 6.68 12.37
CA THR A 74 1.56 7.77 13.26
C THR A 74 3.06 8.02 13.19
N SER A 75 3.83 6.99 12.83
CA SER A 75 5.28 7.08 12.63
C SER A 75 5.73 6.06 11.60
N ALA A 76 6.81 6.40 10.88
CA ALA A 76 7.44 5.51 9.93
C ALA A 76 8.97 5.66 9.99
N LYS A 77 9.66 4.53 9.89
CA LYS A 77 11.11 4.45 9.81
C LYS A 77 11.51 3.60 8.63
N ILE A 78 12.13 4.21 7.63
CA ILE A 78 12.72 3.48 6.51
C ILE A 78 14.01 2.83 7.03
N GLU A 79 14.02 1.50 7.06
CA GLU A 79 15.16 0.71 7.57
C GLU A 79 16.20 0.51 6.46
N ASP A 80 15.73 0.27 5.25
CA ASP A 80 16.57 0.08 4.06
C ASP A 80 15.79 0.45 2.77
N LYS A 81 16.36 0.14 1.61
CA LYS A 81 15.77 0.47 0.29
C LYS A 81 14.41 -0.20 0.01
N HIS A 82 14.07 -1.25 0.75
CA HIS A 82 12.93 -2.12 0.50
C HIS A 82 12.07 -2.34 1.75
N THR A 83 12.50 -1.89 2.92
CA THR A 83 11.82 -2.17 4.18
C THR A 83 11.57 -0.89 4.98
N ALA A 84 10.35 -0.74 5.49
CA ALA A 84 10.00 0.30 6.46
C ALA A 84 9.23 -0.28 7.64
N THR A 85 9.51 0.20 8.84
CA THR A 85 8.74 -0.06 10.06
C THR A 85 7.69 1.03 10.23
N LEU A 86 6.46 0.66 10.59
CA LEU A 86 5.31 1.54 10.74
C LEU A 86 4.69 1.36 12.13
N GLU A 87 4.38 2.48 12.78
CA GLU A 87 3.45 2.50 13.91
C GLU A 87 2.08 2.96 13.41
N ILE A 88 1.04 2.19 13.73
CA ILE A 88 -0.29 2.36 13.15
C ILE A 88 -1.33 2.31 14.26
N THR A 89 -2.30 3.22 14.25
CA THR A 89 -3.44 3.24 15.19
C THR A 89 -4.77 3.36 14.45
N ASN A 90 -5.86 2.84 15.03
CA ASN A 90 -7.19 3.12 14.50
C ASN A 90 -7.58 4.58 14.74
N ASP A 91 -8.57 5.08 14.01
CA ASP A 91 -9.10 6.44 14.12
C ASP A 91 -9.75 6.77 15.49
N TYR A 92 -9.98 5.75 16.33
CA TYR A 92 -10.43 5.91 17.71
C TYR A 92 -9.29 5.98 18.74
N GLY A 93 -8.04 5.72 18.34
CA GLY A 93 -6.88 5.64 19.25
C GLY A 93 -6.94 4.52 20.28
N SER A 94 -7.83 3.53 20.10
CA SER A 94 -8.05 2.42 21.05
C SER A 94 -7.32 1.13 20.67
N GLU A 95 -6.85 1.06 19.44
CA GLU A 95 -6.06 -0.06 18.92
C GLU A 95 -4.82 0.51 18.25
N ASP A 96 -3.66 -0.05 18.58
CA ASP A 96 -2.38 0.23 17.93
C ASP A 96 -1.70 -1.07 17.52
N LEU A 97 -0.78 -0.97 16.57
CA LEU A 97 0.08 -2.05 16.12
C LEU A 97 1.37 -1.52 15.50
N THR A 98 2.38 -2.37 15.51
CA THR A 98 3.62 -2.18 14.76
C THR A 98 3.60 -3.11 13.55
N ALA A 99 3.97 -2.61 12.38
CA ALA A 99 4.04 -3.38 11.15
C ALA A 99 5.33 -3.11 10.37
N THR A 100 5.64 -4.01 9.44
CA THR A 100 6.67 -3.81 8.43
C THR A 100 6.03 -3.75 7.05
N LEU A 101 6.40 -2.75 6.25
CA LEU A 101 6.06 -2.66 4.84
C LEU A 101 7.30 -3.00 4.00
N ILE A 102 7.16 -4.01 3.14
CA ILE A 102 8.24 -4.56 2.32
C ILE A 102 7.90 -4.34 0.85
N PHE A 103 8.80 -3.69 0.10
CA PHE A 103 8.72 -3.56 -1.35
C PHE A 103 9.48 -4.71 -2.03
N ASN A 104 8.83 -5.39 -2.97
CA ASN A 104 9.39 -6.47 -3.75
C ASN A 104 9.80 -5.96 -5.15
N PRO A 105 11.10 -5.72 -5.42
CA PRO A 105 11.54 -5.13 -6.69
C PRO A 105 11.33 -6.05 -7.90
N LYS A 106 11.13 -7.36 -7.69
CA LYS A 106 10.95 -8.34 -8.76
C LYS A 106 9.58 -8.21 -9.46
N ASP A 107 8.52 -7.94 -8.69
CA ASP A 107 7.15 -7.88 -9.20
C ASP A 107 6.45 -6.55 -8.90
N GLY A 108 7.15 -5.60 -8.27
CA GLY A 108 6.62 -4.28 -7.91
C GLY A 108 5.58 -4.31 -6.79
N SER A 109 5.40 -5.45 -6.14
CA SER A 109 4.40 -5.62 -5.09
C SER A 109 4.89 -5.13 -3.74
N TYR A 110 3.95 -4.96 -2.82
CA TYR A 110 4.22 -4.58 -1.45
C TYR A 110 3.62 -5.61 -0.50
N VAL A 111 4.27 -5.86 0.62
CA VAL A 111 3.76 -6.74 1.68
C VAL A 111 3.73 -5.98 3.00
N LEU A 112 2.53 -5.79 3.55
CA LEU A 112 2.36 -5.29 4.91
C LEU A 112 2.27 -6.47 5.86
N LYS A 113 3.15 -6.52 6.85
CA LYS A 113 3.21 -7.58 7.86
C LYS A 113 3.10 -7.02 9.26
N GLN A 114 2.04 -7.35 9.98
CA GLN A 114 1.89 -6.99 11.40
C GLN A 114 2.91 -7.76 12.23
N LYS A 115 3.59 -7.05 13.15
CA LYS A 115 4.60 -7.62 14.06
C LYS A 115 4.02 -7.88 15.44
N SER A 116 3.35 -6.87 16.00
CA SER A 116 2.83 -6.86 17.37
C SER A 116 1.66 -5.90 17.49
N GLY A 117 0.91 -6.01 18.60
CA GLY A 117 -0.25 -5.18 18.89
C GLY A 117 -1.56 -5.76 18.36
N SER A 118 -2.50 -4.87 18.09
CA SER A 118 -3.87 -5.19 17.72
C SER A 118 -3.97 -5.74 16.30
N ARG A 119 -4.85 -6.74 16.10
CA ARG A 119 -5.17 -7.21 14.75
C ARG A 119 -5.97 -6.14 14.02
N MET A 120 -5.46 -5.69 12.88
CA MET A 120 -6.17 -4.75 12.02
C MET A 120 -7.54 -5.30 11.60
N LYS A 121 -8.56 -4.45 11.68
CA LYS A 121 -9.94 -4.78 11.32
C LYS A 121 -10.52 -3.72 10.41
N ILE A 122 -11.43 -4.15 9.56
CA ILE A 122 -12.27 -3.29 8.73
C ILE A 122 -13.74 -3.66 8.96
N VAL A 123 -14.64 -2.79 8.56
CA VAL A 123 -16.07 -3.13 8.54
C VAL A 123 -16.46 -3.61 7.15
N VAL A 124 -17.06 -4.80 7.10
CA VAL A 124 -17.68 -5.37 5.89
C VAL A 124 -19.09 -5.77 6.26
N ASN A 125 -20.08 -5.25 5.54
CA ASN A 125 -21.50 -5.56 5.76
C ASN A 125 -21.93 -5.38 7.23
N ARG A 126 -21.53 -4.24 7.85
CA ARG A 126 -21.79 -3.90 9.26
C ARG A 126 -21.17 -4.84 10.30
N LYS A 127 -20.22 -5.70 9.91
CA LYS A 127 -19.48 -6.59 10.81
C LYS A 127 -17.99 -6.30 10.75
N TRP A 128 -17.33 -6.46 11.89
CA TRP A 128 -15.88 -6.39 11.97
C TRP A 128 -15.25 -7.62 11.34
N LEU A 129 -14.47 -7.41 10.29
CA LEU A 129 -13.64 -8.43 9.65
C LEU A 129 -12.19 -8.22 10.10
N LYS A 130 -11.59 -9.24 10.72
CA LYS A 130 -10.16 -9.26 11.02
C LYS A 130 -9.37 -9.55 9.75
N LEU A 131 -8.40 -8.69 9.44
CA LEU A 131 -7.49 -8.90 8.32
C LEU A 131 -6.42 -9.95 8.66
N PRO A 132 -5.84 -10.63 7.65
CA PRO A 132 -4.68 -11.47 7.85
C PRO A 132 -3.49 -10.66 8.39
N VAL A 133 -2.53 -11.35 9.01
CA VAL A 133 -1.31 -10.72 9.55
C VAL A 133 -0.45 -10.14 8.42
N GLU A 134 -0.52 -10.76 7.24
CA GLU A 134 0.23 -10.39 6.06
C GLU A 134 -0.75 -10.07 4.93
N LEU A 135 -0.57 -8.92 4.28
CA LEU A 135 -1.36 -8.47 3.15
C LEU A 135 -0.42 -8.10 1.99
N LYS A 136 -0.70 -8.65 0.81
CA LYS A 136 -0.01 -8.29 -0.43
C LYS A 136 -0.78 -7.19 -1.16
N PHE A 137 -0.09 -6.16 -1.61
CA PHE A 137 -0.64 -5.05 -2.38
C PHE A 137 0.07 -4.91 -3.72
N ILE A 138 -0.63 -4.30 -4.66
CA ILE A 138 -0.10 -3.82 -5.94
C ILE A 138 -0.25 -2.31 -6.01
N VAL A 139 0.54 -1.65 -6.87
CA VAL A 139 0.37 -0.21 -7.13
C VAL A 139 -0.97 0.02 -7.82
N GLU A 140 -1.72 1.02 -7.35
CA GLU A 140 -3.02 1.44 -7.92
C GLU A 140 -2.85 2.13 -9.27
#